data_AF-A0A919C0B2-F1
#
_entry.id   AF-A0A919C0B2-F1
#
_cell.length_a   1.000
_cell.length_b   1.000
_cell.length_c   1.000
_cell.angle_alpha   90.00
_cell.angle_beta   90.00
_cell.angle_gamma   90.00
#
_symmetry.space_group_name_H-M   'P 1'
#
loop_
_entity.id
_entity.type
_entity.pdbx_description
1 polymer ?
#
loop_
_entity_poly.entity_id
_entity_poly.type
_entity_poly.pdbx_seq_one_letter_code
_entity_poly.pdbx_strand_id
1 'polypeptide(L)' 'MADGGDFYSGDRPENPKLEEDRPRGGGPEDRPQTGHRHVWVWWLVVAIVILILFFLFI' A
#
# COMPACT_ATOMS: atom_id res chain seq x y z
N MET A 1 -3.59 -13.25 44.73
CA MET A 1 -2.76 -13.42 43.53
C MET A 1 -3.61 -14.11 42.48
N ALA A 2 -3.91 -13.46 41.36
CA ALA A 2 -4.51 -14.14 40.22
C ALA A 2 -3.42 -15.06 39.63
N ASP A 3 -3.68 -16.36 39.66
CA ASP A 3 -2.82 -17.37 39.06
C ASP A 3 -2.66 -17.06 37.57
N GLY A 4 -1.42 -16.87 37.14
CA GLY A 4 -1.01 -16.26 35.87
C GLY A 4 -1.17 -17.17 34.66
N GLY A 5 -2.33 -17.82 34.52
CA GLY A 5 -2.71 -18.51 33.30
C GLY A 5 -3.54 -17.57 32.43
N ASP A 6 -3.00 -17.12 31.30
CA ASP A 6 -3.78 -16.48 30.25
C ASP A 6 -4.92 -17.45 29.87
N PHE A 7 -6.14 -17.19 30.36
CA PHE A 7 -7.33 -18.01 30.13
C PHE A 7 -7.59 -18.26 28.63
N TYR A 8 -7.13 -17.34 27.78
CA TYR A 8 -7.24 -17.39 26.32
C TYR A 8 -6.10 -18.13 25.61
N SER A 9 -5.17 -18.76 26.34
CA SER A 9 -4.05 -19.49 25.75
C SER A 9 -4.43 -20.86 25.19
N GLY A 10 -5.49 -21.49 25.71
CA GLY A 10 -5.93 -22.83 25.30
C GLY A 10 -6.73 -22.86 24.00
N ASP A 11 -7.51 -21.80 23.71
CA ASP A 11 -8.41 -21.74 22.55
C ASP A 11 -7.79 -21.03 21.34
N ARG A 12 -6.48 -20.79 21.34
CA ARG A 12 -5.83 -20.16 20.19
C ARG A 12 -5.68 -21.21 19.08
N PRO A 13 -6.25 -21.02 17.89
CA PRO A 13 -6.07 -21.94 16.78
C PRO A 13 -4.58 -22.03 16.42
N GLU A 14 -4.15 -23.16 15.85
CA GLU A 14 -2.75 -23.39 15.46
C GLU A 14 -2.24 -22.32 14.49
N ASN A 15 -3.15 -21.67 13.75
CA ASN A 15 -2.82 -20.59 12.82
C ASN A 15 -3.70 -19.34 13.03
N PRO A 16 -3.40 -18.48 14.02
CA PRO A 16 -4.20 -17.30 14.35
C PRO A 16 -3.99 -16.12 13.38
N LYS A 17 -3.28 -16.34 12.27
CA LYS A 17 -2.89 -15.30 11.29
C LYS A 17 -3.18 -15.73 9.86
N LEU A 18 -4.24 -16.51 9.66
CA LEU A 18 -4.76 -16.80 8.32
C LEU A 18 -5.03 -15.48 7.58
N GLU A 19 -4.79 -15.47 6.28
CA GLU A 19 -5.01 -14.27 5.47
C GLU A 19 -6.51 -13.95 5.39
N GLU A 20 -7.33 -14.99 5.49
CA GLU A 20 -8.78 -14.99 5.52
C GLU A 20 -9.36 -14.39 6.81
N ASP A 21 -8.60 -14.46 7.91
CA ASP A 21 -8.95 -13.89 9.22
C ASP A 21 -8.54 -12.41 9.33
N ARG A 22 -7.79 -11.89 8.34
CA ARG A 22 -7.48 -10.46 8.30
C ARG A 22 -8.78 -9.67 8.22
N PRO A 23 -8.89 -8.52 8.92
CA PRO A 23 -10.05 -7.65 8.80
C PRO A 23 -10.41 -7.43 7.34
N ARG A 24 -11.69 -7.62 6.97
CA ARG A 24 -12.21 -7.28 5.64
C ARG A 24 -12.14 -5.77 5.46
N GLY A 25 -10.97 -5.28 5.10
CA GLY A 25 -10.62 -3.87 5.14
C GLY A 25 -9.12 -3.79 5.15
N GLY A 26 -8.55 -3.96 3.96
CA GLY A 26 -7.12 -4.14 3.73
C GLY A 26 -6.21 -3.25 4.57
N GLY A 27 -5.12 -3.83 5.03
CA GLY A 27 -4.12 -3.19 5.88
C GLY A 27 -3.41 -2.04 5.16
N PRO A 28 -2.52 -1.30 5.83
CA PRO A 28 -1.69 -0.28 5.19
C PRO A 28 -0.94 -0.81 3.95
N GLU A 29 -0.70 -2.13 3.90
CA GLU A 29 -0.06 -2.84 2.79
C GLU A 29 -0.97 -2.98 1.55
N ASP A 30 -2.30 -2.96 1.72
CA ASP A 30 -3.29 -3.08 0.63
C ASP A 30 -3.57 -1.75 -0.08
N ARG A 31 -2.89 -0.67 0.32
CA ARG A 31 -2.93 0.58 -0.41
C ARG A 31 -2.18 0.36 -1.72
N PRO A 32 -2.84 0.50 -2.89
CA PRO A 32 -2.10 0.42 -4.13
C PRO A 32 -1.05 1.52 -4.09
N GLN A 33 0.23 1.15 -4.32
CA GLN A 33 1.36 2.07 -4.38
C GLN A 33 1.24 2.96 -5.62
N THR A 34 0.21 3.80 -5.66
CA THR A 34 -0.15 4.67 -6.79
C THR A 34 0.74 5.91 -6.87
N GLY A 35 1.55 6.19 -5.85
CA GLY A 35 2.35 7.41 -5.76
C GLY A 35 3.38 7.56 -6.88
N HIS A 36 4.08 6.50 -7.28
CA HIS A 36 5.24 6.65 -8.16
C HIS A 36 4.90 6.73 -9.66
N ARG A 37 3.87 6.00 -10.11
CA ARG A 37 3.48 5.97 -11.53
C ARG A 37 2.89 7.30 -11.98
N HIS A 38 2.12 7.97 -11.12
CA HIS A 38 1.49 9.25 -11.44
C HIS A 38 2.54 10.36 -11.66
N VAL A 39 3.60 10.38 -10.84
CA VAL A 39 4.68 11.37 -10.97
C VAL A 39 5.44 11.24 -12.30
N TRP A 40 5.69 10.01 -12.76
CA TRP A 40 6.37 9.78 -14.04
C TRP A 40 5.56 10.27 -15.25
N VAL A 41 4.23 10.13 -15.19
CA VAL A 41 3.34 10.64 -16.25
C VAL A 41 3.43 12.16 -16.35
N TRP A 42 3.45 12.88 -15.23
CA TRP A 42 3.60 14.34 -15.24
C TRP A 42 4.95 14.79 -15.79
N TRP A 43 6.04 14.09 -15.47
CA TRP A 43 7.36 14.36 -16.07
C TRP A 43 7.36 14.18 -17.59
N LEU A 44 6.73 13.11 -18.09
CA LEU A 44 6.60 12.87 -19.52
C LEU A 44 5.83 14.00 -20.21
N VAL A 45 4.71 14.44 -19.64
CA VAL A 45 3.89 15.54 -20.18
C VAL A 45 4.70 16.83 -20.24
N VAL A 46 5.42 17.20 -19.18
CA VAL A 46 6.27 18.40 -19.15
C VAL A 46 7.35 18.33 -20.23
N ALA A 47 8.00 17.19 -20.40
CA ALA A 47 9.03 17.02 -21.43
C ALA A 47 8.49 17.24 -22.85
N ILE A 48 7.29 16.71 -23.15
CA ILE A 48 6.63 16.89 -24.45
C ILE A 48 6.29 18.36 -24.69
N VAL A 49 5.76 19.06 -23.69
CA VAL A 49 5.43 20.49 -23.81
C VAL A 49 6.69 21.31 -24.13
N ILE A 50 7.79 21.06 -23.41
CA ILE A 50 9.07 21.74 -23.68
C ILE A 50 9.57 21.45 -25.09
N LEU A 51 9.48 20.20 -25.56
CA LEU A 51 9.89 19.82 -26.91
C LEU A 51 9.09 20.57 -27.98
N ILE A 52 7.76 20.63 -27.84
CA ILE A 52 6.87 21.35 -28.78
C ILE A 52 7.22 22.84 -28.80
N LEU A 53 7.38 23.46 -27.63
CA LEU A 53 7.78 24.86 -27.54
C LEU A 53 9.14 25.08 -28.20
N PHE A 54 10.13 24.22 -27.94
CA PHE A 54 11.44 24.32 -28.57
C PHE A 54 11.36 24.30 -30.10
N PHE A 55 10.58 23.39 -30.68
CA PHE A 55 10.40 23.31 -32.14
C PHE A 55 9.59 24.46 -32.74
N LEU A 56 8.71 25.11 -31.96
CA LEU A 56 7.93 26.25 -32.44
C LEU A 56 8.70 27.57 -32.35
N PHE A 57 9.63 27.70 -31.40
CA PHE A 57 10.35 28.93 -31.11
C PHE A 57 11.78 28.96 -31.66
N ILE A 58 12.26 27.86 -32.25
CA ILE A 58 13.55 27.76 -32.95
C ILE A 58 13.35 27.77 -34.47
#